data_AF-A0A0F4NK59-F1
#
_entry.id   AF-A0A0F4NK59-F1
#
_cell.length_a   1.000
_cell.length_b   1.000
_cell.length_c   1.000
_cell.angle_alpha   90.00
_cell.angle_beta   90.00
_cell.angle_gamma   90.00
#
_symmetry.space_group_name_H-M   'P 1'
#
loop_
_entity.id
_entity.type
_entity.pdbx_description
1 polymer ?
#
loop_
_entity_poly.entity_id
_entity_poly.type
_entity_poly.pdbx_seq_one_letter_code
_entity_poly.pdbx_strand_id
1 'polypeptide(L)' 'MEVQRHTYYRLIHQGIKCLLVDRIGHFTELEYHEYLNGMTGKSSCFSMSDEELQFAIDNLRSEGYLEDYKRLLTR' A
#
# COMPACT_ATOMS: atom_id res chain seq x y z
N MET A 1 10.06 4.18 -17.36
CA MET A 1 9.16 3.04 -17.13
C MET A 1 7.83 3.63 -16.75
N GLU A 2 6.77 3.39 -17.52
CA GLU A 2 5.44 3.83 -17.12
C GLU A 2 5.05 3.00 -15.90
N VAL A 3 5.04 3.63 -14.72
CA VAL A 3 4.59 2.99 -13.49
C VAL A 3 3.16 2.55 -13.76
N GLN A 4 2.88 1.24 -13.71
CA GLN A 4 1.51 0.77 -13.72
C GLN A 4 0.89 1.15 -12.38
N ARG A 5 0.44 2.40 -12.27
CA ARG A 5 -0.08 2.98 -11.02
C ARG A 5 -1.20 2.13 -10.44
N HIS A 6 -2.01 1.50 -11.28
CA HIS A 6 -3.03 0.54 -10.86
C HIS A 6 -2.47 -0.66 -10.10
N THR A 7 -1.29 -1.16 -10.48
CA THR A 7 -0.59 -2.23 -9.75
C THR A 7 -0.14 -1.72 -8.38
N TYR A 8 0.41 -0.51 -8.31
CA TYR A 8 0.80 0.11 -7.05
C TYR A 8 -0.41 0.33 -6.14
N TYR A 9 -1.54 0.78 -6.67
CA TYR A 9 -2.78 0.97 -5.92
C TYR A 9 -3.23 -0.34 -5.28
N ARG A 10 -3.25 -1.43 -6.06
CA ARG A 10 -3.62 -2.77 -5.56
C ARG A 10 -2.66 -3.26 -4.48
N LEU A 11 -1.36 -3.05 -4.68
CA LEU A 11 -0.33 -3.47 -3.71
C LEU A 11 -0.44 -2.67 -2.41
N ILE A 12 -0.55 -1.34 -2.48
CA ILE A 12 -0.71 -0.48 -1.30
C ILE A 12 -1.97 -0.86 -0.53
N HIS A 13 -3.09 -1.03 -1.24
CA HIS A 13 -4.35 -1.43 -0.61
C HIS A 13 -4.24 -2.80 0.08
N GLN A 14 -3.64 -3.79 -0.58
CA GLN A 14 -3.43 -5.11 0.01
C GLN A 14 -2.48 -5.06 1.21
N GLY A 15 -1.36 -4.34 1.10
CA GLY A 15 -0.37 -4.24 2.15
C GLY A 15 -0.91 -3.52 3.39
N ILE A 16 -1.59 -2.39 3.23
CA ILE A 16 -2.24 -1.69 4.34
C ILE A 16 -3.34 -2.56 4.96
N LYS A 17 -4.13 -3.27 4.15
CA LYS A 17 -5.12 -4.21 4.69
C LYS A 17 -4.49 -5.30 5.55
N CYS A 18 -3.41 -5.94 5.08
CA CYS A 18 -2.68 -6.93 5.87
C CYS A 18 -2.13 -6.31 7.17
N LEU A 19 -1.54 -5.12 7.08
CA LEU A 19 -0.99 -4.40 8.22
C LEU A 19 -2.05 -4.06 9.28
N LEU A 20 -3.21 -3.55 8.85
CA LEU A 20 -4.29 -3.17 9.77
C LEU A 20 -4.90 -4.40 10.44
N VAL A 21 -5.12 -5.48 9.68
CA VAL A 21 -5.59 -6.75 10.26
C VAL A 21 -4.58 -7.33 11.25
N ASP A 22 -3.29 -7.26 10.95
CA ASP A 22 -2.23 -7.78 11.82
C ASP A 22 -2.07 -6.95 13.11
N ARG A 23 -2.14 -5.61 13.02
CA ARG A 23 -1.91 -4.71 14.16
C ARG A 23 -3.15 -4.38 14.99
N ILE A 24 -4.30 -4.25 14.33
CA ILE A 24 -5.57 -3.77 14.93
C ILE A 24 -6.61 -4.90 14.97
N GLY A 25 -6.39 -6.00 14.25
CA GLY A 25 -7.30 -7.14 14.21
C GLY A 25 -8.46 -6.99 13.21
N HIS A 26 -8.56 -5.85 12.52
CA HIS A 26 -9.61 -5.60 11.53
C HIS A 26 -9.17 -4.58 10.48
N PHE A 27 -10.00 -4.41 9.45
CA PHE A 27 -9.79 -3.45 8.38
C PHE A 27 -11.07 -2.66 8.12
N THR A 28 -10.99 -1.34 8.22
CA THR A 28 -12.01 -0.41 7.73
C THR A 28 -11.44 0.55 6.69
N GLU A 29 -12.32 1.09 5.85
CA GLU A 29 -11.96 2.10 4.86
C GLU A 29 -11.42 3.39 5.53
N LEU A 30 -11.98 3.77 6.69
CA LEU A 30 -11.51 4.92 7.46
C LEU A 30 -10.05 4.74 7.90
N GLU A 31 -9.73 3.61 8.55
CA GLU A 31 -8.37 3.31 9.03
C GLU A 31 -7.36 3.23 7.88
N TYR A 32 -7.79 2.71 6.72
CA TYR A 32 -6.98 2.72 5.51
C TYR A 32 -6.59 4.15 5.11
N HIS A 33 -7.57 5.05 5.04
CA HIS A 33 -7.35 6.44 4.65
C HIS A 33 -6.53 7.21 5.70
N GLU A 34 -6.75 6.95 6.98
CA GLU A 34 -5.98 7.55 8.08
C GLU A 34 -4.52 7.09 8.06
N TYR A 35 -4.29 5.80 7.88
CA TYR A 35 -2.94 5.24 7.80
C TYR A 35 -2.20 5.76 6.57
N LEU A 36 -2.86 5.76 5.40
CA LEU A 36 -2.27 6.30 4.18
C LEU A 36 -1.94 7.79 4.33
N ASN A 37 -2.82 8.56 4.97
CA ASN A 37 -2.58 9.97 5.25
C ASN A 37 -1.44 10.19 6.24
N GLY A 38 -1.32 9.35 7.28
CA GLY A 38 -0.19 9.40 8.22
C GLY A 38 1.15 9.09 7.57
N MET A 39 1.18 8.16 6.61
CA MET A 39 2.39 7.76 5.90
C MET A 39 2.80 8.74 4.79
N THR A 40 1.83 9.23 4.03
CA THR A 40 2.08 9.91 2.74
C THR A 40 1.57 11.35 2.70
N GLY A 41 0.84 11.80 3.73
CA GLY A 41 0.13 13.08 3.73
C GLY A 41 -1.09 13.12 2.81
N LYS A 42 -1.48 11.97 2.22
CA LYS A 42 -2.61 11.82 1.30
C LYS A 42 -3.55 10.74 1.80
N SER A 43 -4.85 11.02 1.74
CA SER A 43 -5.86 10.00 2.02
C SER A 43 -6.11 9.05 0.86
N SER A 44 -5.55 9.25 -0.34
CA SER A 44 -5.86 8.40 -1.49
C SER A 44 -4.67 8.18 -2.42
N CYS A 45 -4.47 6.94 -2.88
CA CYS A 45 -3.45 6.61 -3.87
C CYS A 45 -3.63 7.36 -5.20
N PHE A 46 -4.85 7.78 -5.52
CA PHE A 46 -5.13 8.57 -6.72
C PHE A 46 -4.53 9.98 -6.65
N SER A 47 -4.34 10.55 -5.46
CA SER A 47 -3.77 11.88 -5.27
C SER A 47 -2.27 11.88 -4.98
N MET A 48 -1.64 10.71 -5.08
CA MET A 48 -0.21 10.50 -4.81
C MET A 48 0.65 10.66 -6.08
N SER A 49 1.86 11.19 -5.96
CA SER A 49 2.87 11.15 -7.02
C SER A 49 3.46 9.75 -7.19
N ASP A 50 4.24 9.52 -8.25
CA ASP A 50 4.92 8.23 -8.44
C ASP A 50 5.95 7.97 -7.32
N GLU A 51 6.61 9.01 -6.81
CA GLU A 51 7.54 8.90 -5.68
C GLU A 51 6.79 8.53 -4.38
N GLU A 52 5.65 9.15 -4.12
CA GLU A 52 4.82 8.84 -2.94
C GLU A 52 4.29 7.39 -3.02
N LEU A 53 3.89 6.93 -4.21
CA LEU A 53 3.47 5.54 -4.42
C LEU A 53 4.62 4.56 -4.19
N GLN A 54 5.82 4.87 -4.70
CA GLN A 54 7.01 4.05 -4.50
C GLN A 54 7.41 3.99 -3.03
N PHE A 55 7.36 5.12 -2.33
CA PHE A 55 7.63 5.20 -0.89
C PHE A 55 6.67 4.33 -0.07
N ALA A 56 5.36 4.37 -0.37
CA ALA A 56 4.39 3.53 0.32
C ALA A 56 4.65 2.02 0.10
N ILE A 57 4.99 1.63 -1.13
CA ILE A 57 5.37 0.25 -1.45
C ILE A 57 6.62 -0.17 -0.68
N ASP A 58 7.65 0.66 -0.65
CA ASP A 58 8.92 0.31 -0.01
C ASP A 58 8.76 0.20 1.51
N ASN A 59 7.95 1.06 2.15
CA ASN A 59 7.58 0.91 3.56
C ASN A 59 6.88 -0.43 3.82
N LEU A 60 5.77 -0.69 3.12
CA LEU A 60 4.99 -1.92 3.29
C LEU A 60 5.82 -3.18 3.00
N ARG A 61 6.77 -3.11 2.06
CA ARG A 61 7.73 -4.18 1.78
C ARG A 61 8.71 -4.36 2.93
N SER A 62 9.30 -3.28 3.43
CA SER A 62 10.26 -3.35 4.55
C SER A 62 9.62 -3.90 5.83
N GLU A 63 8.32 -3.66 6.01
CA GLU A 63 7.52 -4.19 7.12
C GLU A 63 7.02 -5.63 6.88
N GLY A 64 7.25 -6.20 5.69
CA GLY A 64 6.92 -7.59 5.36
C GLY A 64 5.49 -7.81 4.84
N TYR A 65 4.67 -6.76 4.70
CA TYR A 65 3.27 -6.87 4.28
C TYR A 65 3.08 -7.03 2.76
N LEU A 66 4.17 -7.11 2.02
CA LEU A 66 4.19 -7.28 0.57
C LEU A 66 4.97 -8.53 0.10
N GLU A 67 5.56 -9.35 0.98
CA GLU A 67 6.45 -10.47 0.59
C GLU A 67 5.86 -11.46 -0.46
N ASP A 68 4.53 -11.66 -0.48
CA ASP A 68 3.87 -12.57 -1.43
C ASP A 68 3.69 -12.04 -2.87
N TYR A 69 3.93 -10.75 -3.17
CA TYR A 69 3.67 -10.23 -4.53
C TYR A 69 4.66 -10.75 -5.58
N LYS A 70 5.85 -11.22 -5.19
CA LYS A 70 6.82 -11.81 -6.15
C LYS A 70 6.20 -12.97 -6.92
N ARG A 71 5.25 -13.70 -6.31
CA ARG A 71 4.49 -14.79 -6.94
C ARG A 71 3.45 -14.32 -7.95
N LEU A 72 2.95 -13.08 -7.83
CA LEU A 72 1.91 -12.53 -8.72
C LEU A 72 2.47 -11.92 -10.01
N LEU A 73 3.76 -11.51 -10.01
CA LEU A 73 4.44 -10.98 -11.19
C LEU A 73 5.13 -12.06 -12.05
N THR A 74 5.12 -13.32 -11.62
CA THR A 74 5.79 -14.45 -12.29
C THR A 74 4.83 -15.41 -13.01
N ARG A 75 3.60 -14.98 -13.34
CA ARG A 75 2.69 -15.73 -14.22
C ARG A 75 2.48 -15.05 -15.55
#